data_AF-A0A5E9D0J6-F1
#
_entry.id   AF-A0A5E9D0J6-F1
#
_cell.length_a   1.000
_cell.length_b   1.000
_cell.length_c   1.000
_cell.angle_alpha   90.00
_cell.angle_beta   90.00
_cell.angle_gamma   90.00
#
_symmetry.space_group_name_H-M   'P 1'
#
loop_
_entity.id
_entity.type
_entity.pdbx_description
1 polymer ?
#
loop_
_entity_poly.entity_id
_entity_poly.type
_entity_poly.pdbx_seq_one_letter_code
_entity_poly.pdbx_strand_id
1 'polypeptide(L)'
;MGIVSTKLRNSARGQKCTLCIPGVCNSDSETTVLAHLGSETKAMGTKSHDFFACFACSSCHYHLDNNRLSELDRLYFSLRGLVRTWEIWVASGHIFIPADTHRSKPLSKTMPRRHIATGEIL
;
A
#
# COMPACT_ATOMS: atom_id res chain seq x y z
N MET A 1 5.17 17.17 -11.24
CA MET A 1 4.43 17.45 -9.98
C MET A 1 3.65 16.20 -9.60
N GLY A 2 3.73 15.72 -8.36
CA GLY A 2 2.94 14.59 -7.89
C GLY A 2 1.44 14.89 -7.82
N ILE A 3 0.61 13.85 -7.74
CA ILE A 3 -0.84 13.98 -7.50
C ILE A 3 -1.04 14.39 -6.05
N VAL A 4 -1.75 15.50 -5.83
CA VAL A 4 -1.98 16.10 -4.51
C VAL A 4 -3.43 15.90 -4.08
N SER A 5 -3.63 15.43 -2.85
CA SER A 5 -4.93 15.22 -2.21
C SER A 5 -4.89 15.66 -0.74
N THR A 6 -5.56 16.77 -0.46
CA THR A 6 -5.75 17.26 0.92
C THR A 6 -6.46 16.24 1.80
N LYS A 7 -7.36 15.42 1.24
CA LYS A 7 -8.03 14.34 1.98
C LYS A 7 -7.03 13.28 2.47
N LEU A 8 -6.13 12.82 1.60
CA LEU A 8 -5.10 11.85 2.00
C LEU A 8 -4.14 12.45 3.04
N ARG A 9 -3.73 13.71 2.87
CA ARG A 9 -2.86 14.40 3.83
C ARG A 9 -3.49 14.49 5.22
N ASN A 10 -4.76 14.90 5.28
CA ASN A 10 -5.47 15.05 6.55
C ASN A 10 -5.81 13.71 7.19
N SER A 11 -5.98 12.65 6.39
CA SER A 11 -6.34 11.31 6.89
C SER A 11 -5.31 10.69 7.83
N ALA A 12 -4.05 11.14 7.82
CA ALA A 12 -3.00 10.63 8.68
C ALA A 12 -3.13 11.07 10.15
N ARG A 13 -3.78 12.20 10.42
CA ARG A 13 -3.87 12.78 11.76
C ARG A 13 -4.64 11.82 12.69
N GLY A 14 -4.05 11.50 13.84
CA GLY A 14 -4.67 10.60 14.82
C GLY A 14 -4.67 9.13 14.41
N GLN A 15 -4.04 8.77 13.29
CA GLN A 15 -3.87 7.37 12.89
C GLN A 15 -2.68 6.73 13.61
N LYS A 16 -2.69 5.40 13.69
CA LYS A 16 -1.52 4.64 14.10
C LYS A 16 -0.44 4.71 13.02
N CYS A 17 0.82 4.80 13.44
CA CYS A 17 1.97 4.67 12.53
C CYS A 17 1.90 3.32 11.79
N THR A 18 1.95 3.33 10.46
CA THR A 18 1.87 2.11 9.65
C THR A 18 3.23 1.46 9.41
N LEU A 19 4.31 2.24 9.52
CA LEU A 19 5.69 1.75 9.41
C LEU A 19 6.05 0.76 10.53
N CYS A 20 5.70 1.09 11.78
CA CYS A 20 6.00 0.30 12.98
C CYS A 20 7.45 -0.23 13.02
N ILE A 21 8.44 0.63 12.76
CA ILE A 21 9.85 0.23 12.76
C ILE A 21 10.26 -0.15 14.20
N PRO A 22 10.71 -1.40 14.46
CA PRO A 22 11.13 -1.83 15.79
C PRO A 22 12.28 -0.97 16.33
N GLY A 23 12.21 -0.61 17.61
CA GLY A 23 13.23 0.25 18.26
C GLY A 23 13.21 1.73 17.85
N VAL A 24 12.42 2.11 16.83
CA VAL A 24 12.30 3.50 16.35
C VAL A 24 10.90 4.06 16.62
N CYS A 25 9.85 3.28 16.38
CA CYS A 25 8.48 3.76 16.45
C CYS A 25 8.08 4.18 17.87
N ASN A 26 7.59 5.41 18.03
CA ASN A 26 7.11 5.91 19.32
C ASN A 26 5.64 5.54 19.61
N SER A 27 4.93 4.95 18.64
CA SER A 27 3.51 4.57 18.70
C SER A 27 2.52 5.70 19.02
N ASP A 28 2.94 6.96 18.93
CA ASP A 28 2.11 8.12 19.25
C ASP A 28 1.33 8.59 18.01
N SER A 29 0.01 8.37 18.04
CA SER A 29 -0.90 8.75 16.97
C SER A 29 -1.06 10.26 16.79
N GLU A 30 -0.80 11.08 17.82
CA GLU A 30 -0.91 12.54 17.73
C GLU A 30 0.18 13.12 16.82
N THR A 31 1.32 12.44 16.76
CA THR A 31 2.47 12.83 15.93
C THR A 31 2.42 12.28 14.51
N THR A 32 1.38 11.51 14.16
CA THR A 32 1.33 10.79 12.89
C THR A 32 0.99 11.73 11.73
N VAL A 33 1.85 11.70 10.71
CA VAL A 33 1.75 12.52 9.49
C VAL A 33 1.79 11.64 8.24
N LEU A 34 1.41 12.22 7.11
CA LEU A 34 1.59 11.58 5.81
C LEU A 34 3.03 11.78 5.31
N ALA A 35 3.83 10.72 5.35
CA ALA A 35 5.23 10.69 4.95
C ALA A 35 5.40 10.18 3.50
N HIS A 36 5.87 11.02 2.60
CA HIS A 36 6.08 10.68 1.19
C HIS A 36 7.28 9.76 0.99
N LEU A 37 7.07 8.64 0.30
CA LEU A 37 8.12 7.68 -0.01
C LEU A 37 8.89 8.10 -1.29
N GLY A 38 10.08 7.56 -1.51
CA GLY A 38 10.86 7.85 -2.72
C GLY A 38 10.23 7.25 -3.98
N SER A 39 9.91 8.08 -4.98
CA SER A 39 9.34 7.67 -6.27
C SER A 39 10.09 8.30 -7.44
N GLU A 40 9.88 7.79 -8.66
CA GLU A 40 10.42 8.38 -9.91
C GLU A 40 9.95 9.82 -10.14
N THR A 41 8.77 10.17 -9.62
CA THR A 41 8.22 11.53 -9.69
C THR A 41 8.81 12.49 -8.65
N LYS A 42 9.66 11.99 -7.74
CA LYS A 42 10.35 12.79 -6.72
C LYS A 42 11.58 13.46 -7.34
N ALA A 43 11.39 14.64 -7.91
CA ALA A 43 12.49 15.54 -8.28
C ALA A 43 12.95 16.35 -7.05
N MET A 44 14.13 16.97 -7.15
CA MET A 44 14.64 17.88 -6.12
C MET A 44 13.61 18.96 -5.79
N GLY A 45 13.20 19.07 -4.52
CA GLY A 45 12.18 20.01 -4.07
C GLY A 45 10.71 19.64 -4.36
N THR A 46 10.44 18.49 -5.00
CA THR A 46 9.08 18.05 -5.32
C THR A 46 8.68 16.80 -4.54
N LYS A 47 7.49 16.83 -3.91
CA LYS A 47 6.94 15.66 -3.22
C LYS A 47 6.38 14.64 -4.22
N SER A 48 6.48 13.36 -3.86
CA SER A 48 5.84 12.25 -4.56
C SER A 48 4.31 12.36 -4.53
N HIS A 49 3.61 11.48 -5.24
CA HIS A 49 2.15 11.41 -5.16
C HIS A 49 1.69 11.19 -3.71
N ASP A 50 0.60 11.84 -3.30
CA ASP A 50 0.07 11.69 -1.94
C ASP A 50 -0.44 10.26 -1.66
N PHE A 51 -0.76 9.47 -2.70
CA PHE A 51 -1.06 8.04 -2.56
C PHE A 51 0.20 7.16 -2.45
N PHE A 52 1.39 7.71 -2.73
CA PHE A 52 2.67 7.02 -2.60
C PHE A 52 3.38 7.51 -1.32
N ALA A 53 2.69 7.30 -0.21
CA ALA A 53 3.07 7.76 1.11
C ALA A 53 2.54 6.79 2.18
N CYS A 54 3.05 6.93 3.40
CA CYS A 54 2.63 6.12 4.54
C CYS A 54 2.33 6.99 5.76
N PHE A 55 1.60 6.45 6.73
CA PHE A 55 1.37 7.11 8.01
C PHE A 55 2.57 6.86 8.91
N ALA A 56 3.29 7.93 9.25
CA ALA A 56 4.49 7.85 10.05
C ALA A 56 4.35 8.73 11.31
N CYS A 57 4.54 8.13 12.48
CA CYS A 57 4.81 8.91 13.68
C CYS A 57 6.09 9.73 13.53
N SER A 58 6.26 10.77 14.36
CA SER A 58 7.40 11.69 14.25
C SER A 58 8.77 11.00 14.26
N SER A 59 8.94 9.96 15.11
CA SER A 59 10.21 9.23 15.19
C SER A 59 10.52 8.42 13.93
N CYS A 60 9.54 7.65 13.42
CA CYS A 60 9.72 6.91 12.17
C CYS A 60 9.91 7.84 10.97
N HIS A 61 9.17 8.95 10.93
CA HIS A 61 9.29 9.96 9.89
C HIS A 61 10.71 10.54 9.85
N TYR A 62 11.26 10.93 11.00
CA TYR A 62 12.63 11.42 11.11
C TYR A 62 13.65 10.42 10.56
N HIS A 63 13.52 9.13 10.88
CA HIS A 63 14.46 8.10 10.43
C HIS A 63 14.40 7.87 8.92
N LEU A 64 13.20 7.93 8.32
CA LEU A 64 13.02 7.82 6.88
C LEU A 64 13.62 9.02 6.15
N ASP A 65 13.30 10.24 6.57
CA ASP A 65 13.74 11.47 5.89
C ASP A 65 15.26 11.67 5.95
N ASN A 66 15.89 11.23 7.04
CA ASN A 66 17.32 11.41 7.27
C ASN A 66 18.15 10.18 6.88
N ASN A 67 17.57 9.21 6.15
CA ASN A 67 18.24 7.98 5.71
C ASN A 67 18.99 7.26 6.86
N ARG A 68 18.34 7.16 8.03
CA ARG A 68 18.93 6.53 9.24
C ARG A 68 18.75 5.01 9.29
N LEU A 69 18.07 4.44 8.30
CA LEU A 69 17.85 3.01 8.16
C LEU A 69 18.84 2.44 7.14
N SER A 70 19.17 1.15 7.30
CA SER A 70 19.81 0.41 6.21
C SER A 70 18.93 0.46 4.96
N GLU A 71 19.51 0.30 3.77
CA GLU A 71 18.73 0.34 2.54
C GLU A 71 17.63 -0.73 2.52
N LEU A 72 17.93 -1.94 2.98
CA LEU A 72 16.99 -3.05 3.08
C LEU A 72 15.85 -2.73 4.05
N ASP A 73 16.15 -2.22 5.24
CA ASP A 73 15.13 -1.84 6.22
C ASP A 73 14.26 -0.71 5.68
N ARG A 74 14.88 0.31 5.08
CA ARG A 74 14.17 1.43 4.47
C ARG A 74 13.17 0.92 3.42
N LEU A 75 13.59 0.03 2.52
CA LEU A 75 12.72 -0.53 1.49
C LEU A 75 11.58 -1.36 2.11
N TYR A 76 11.93 -2.26 3.01
CA TYR A 76 10.98 -3.16 3.66
C TYR A 76 9.89 -2.41 4.44
N PHE A 77 10.29 -1.49 5.31
CA PHE A 77 9.35 -0.72 6.13
C PHE A 77 8.55 0.27 5.27
N SER A 78 9.15 0.89 4.25
CA SER A 78 8.43 1.76 3.32
C SER A 78 7.30 1.00 2.61
N LEU A 79 7.59 -0.19 2.07
CA LEU A 79 6.58 -1.01 1.39
C LEU A 79 5.48 -1.47 2.34
N ARG A 80 5.85 -1.95 3.54
CA ARG A 80 4.88 -2.33 4.58
C ARG A 80 3.98 -1.16 4.97
N GLY A 81 4.57 0.01 5.21
CA GLY A 81 3.85 1.22 5.58
C GLY A 81 2.89 1.67 4.48
N LEU A 82 3.33 1.61 3.22
CA LEU A 82 2.52 1.92 2.04
C LEU A 82 1.28 1.01 1.96
N VAL A 83 1.47 -0.31 2.02
CA VAL A 83 0.36 -1.29 1.90
C VAL A 83 -0.66 -1.09 3.02
N ARG A 84 -0.21 -0.96 4.27
CA ARG A 84 -1.09 -0.74 5.42
C ARG A 84 -1.85 0.59 5.34
N THR A 85 -1.20 1.65 4.88
CA THR A 85 -1.87 2.94 4.65
C THR A 85 -2.90 2.82 3.54
N TRP A 86 -2.62 2.08 2.46
CA TRP A 86 -3.58 1.79 1.41
C TRP A 86 -4.79 1.00 1.91
N GLU A 87 -4.59 -0.03 2.74
CA GLU A 87 -5.69 -0.77 3.37
C GLU A 87 -6.61 0.16 4.16
N ILE A 88 -6.04 1.09 4.94
CA ILE A 88 -6.81 2.10 5.67
C ILE A 88 -7.58 3.01 4.71
N TRP A 89 -6.94 3.49 3.63
CA TRP A 89 -7.59 4.37 2.65
C TRP A 89 -8.72 3.69 1.88
N VAL A 90 -8.58 2.41 1.55
CA VAL A 90 -9.63 1.63 0.91
C VAL A 90 -10.78 1.42 1.89
N ALA A 91 -10.50 0.99 3.12
CA ALA A 91 -11.51 0.76 4.14
C ALA A 91 -12.30 2.03 4.52
N SER A 92 -11.63 3.19 4.49
CA SER A 92 -12.24 4.49 4.81
C SER A 92 -12.80 5.24 3.60
N GLY A 93 -12.74 4.66 2.39
CA GLY A 93 -13.27 5.27 1.17
C GLY A 93 -12.48 6.47 0.64
N HIS A 94 -11.24 6.67 1.10
CA HIS A 94 -10.33 7.68 0.54
C HIS A 94 -9.79 7.25 -0.83
N ILE A 95 -9.58 5.95 -1.02
CA ILE A 95 -9.26 5.32 -2.29
C ILE A 95 -10.39 4.35 -2.61
N PHE A 96 -10.96 4.47 -3.80
CA PHE A 96 -11.96 3.54 -4.29
C PHE A 96 -11.29 2.55 -5.24
N ILE A 97 -11.42 1.25 -4.93
CA ILE A 97 -11.01 0.17 -5.82
C ILE A 97 -12.28 -0.60 -6.20
N PRO A 98 -12.69 -0.62 -7.48
CA PRO A 98 -13.80 -1.45 -7.90
C PRO A 98 -13.40 -2.91 -7.67
N ALA A 99 -14.08 -3.58 -6.73
CA ALA A 99 -13.92 -5.01 -6.54
C ALA A 99 -14.68 -5.74 -7.65
N ASP A 100 -14.03 -6.68 -8.32
CA ASP A 100 -14.73 -7.63 -9.17
C ASP A 100 -15.72 -8.40 -8.28
N THR A 101 -17.01 -8.13 -8.42
CA THR A 101 -18.04 -8.95 -7.78
C THR A 101 -17.89 -10.35 -8.34
N HIS A 102 -17.48 -11.29 -7.49
CA HIS A 102 -17.34 -12.72 -7.71
C HIS A 102 -17.78 -13.14 -9.12
N ARG A 103 -16.87 -13.08 -10.11
CA ARG A 103 -17.15 -13.62 -11.44
C ARG A 103 -17.52 -15.07 -11.19
N SER A 104 -18.77 -15.46 -11.44
CA SER A 104 -19.17 -16.86 -11.33
C SER A 104 -18.10 -17.65 -12.08
N LYS A 105 -17.44 -18.61 -11.42
CA LYS A 105 -16.50 -19.51 -12.11
C LYS A 105 -17.27 -19.97 -13.35
N PRO A 106 -16.76 -19.76 -14.58
CA PRO A 106 -17.40 -20.36 -15.73
C PRO A 106 -17.54 -21.84 -15.39
N LEU A 107 -18.77 -22.36 -15.46
CA LEU A 107 -19.02 -23.78 -15.30
C LEU A 107 -17.94 -24.48 -16.13
N SER A 108 -17.13 -25.30 -15.46
CA SER A 108 -16.18 -26.15 -16.15
C SER A 108 -16.97 -26.79 -17.28
N LYS A 109 -16.59 -26.51 -18.54
CA LYS A 109 -17.06 -27.34 -19.64
C LYS A 109 -16.44 -28.69 -19.35
N THR A 110 -17.16 -29.55 -18.62
CA THR A 110 -16.78 -30.94 -18.47
C THR A 110 -16.80 -31.49 -19.87
N MET A 111 -15.62 -31.55 -20.50
CA MET A 111 -15.53 -32.19 -21.80
C MET A 111 -15.85 -33.66 -21.57
N PRO A 112 -16.79 -34.24 -22.32
CA PRO A 112 -17.05 -35.66 -22.23
C PRO A 112 -15.73 -36.41 -22.37
N ARG A 113 -15.45 -37.34 -21.46
CA ARG A 113 -14.21 -38.09 -21.48
C ARG A 113 -14.21 -38.89 -22.77
N ARG A 114 -13.21 -38.70 -23.63
CA ARG A 114 -13.13 -39.47 -24.88
C ARG A 114 -12.28 -40.71 -24.68
N HIS A 115 -12.69 -41.82 -25.28
CA HIS A 115 -11.89 -43.04 -25.33
C HIS A 115 -10.58 -42.76 -26.08
N ILE A 116 -9.43 -43.10 -25.48
CA ILE A 116 -8.11 -42.65 -25.94
C ILE A 116 -7.77 -43.19 -27.34
N ALA A 117 -8.25 -44.38 -27.69
CA ALA A 117 -7.94 -45.04 -28.96
C ALA A 117 -8.99 -44.78 -30.06
N THR A 118 -10.28 -44.65 -29.71
CA THR A 118 -11.38 -44.52 -30.69
C THR A 118 -11.90 -43.10 -30.82
N GLY A 119 -11.62 -42.21 -29.85
CA GLY A 119 -12.08 -40.82 -29.84
C GLY A 119 -13.58 -40.65 -29.53
N GLU A 120 -14.29 -41.75 -29.30
CA GLU A 120 -15.70 -41.78 -28.92
C GLU A 120 -15.91 -41.18 -27.52
N ILE A 121 -17.07 -40.55 -27.31
CA ILE A 121 -17.46 -40.01 -26.00
C ILE A 121 -17.85 -41.17 -25.07
N LEU A 122 -17.21 -41.24 -23.89
CA LEU A 122 -17.57 -42.12 -22.78
C LEU A 122 -18.73 -41.55 -21.96
#